data_AF-A0AAE1GG81-F1
#
_entry.id   AF-A0AAE1GG81-F1
#
_cell.length_a   1.000
_cell.length_b   1.000
_cell.length_c   1.000
_cell.angle_alpha   90.00
_cell.angle_beta   90.00
_cell.angle_gamma   90.00
#
_symmetry.space_group_name_H-M   'P 1'
#
loop_
_entity.id
_entity.type
_entity.pdbx_description
1 polymer ?
#
loop_
_entity_poly.entity_id
_entity_poly.type
_entity_poly.pdbx_seq_one_letter_code
_entity_poly.pdbx_strand_id
1 'polypeptide(L)'
;MHLHAVLDCLPIFAAARHHNYLKSAYFYVQKMSQLEARHPDAYDKLSRGFHVIRCSNQCWAGLSSDLVIEQTLMPSLRSSGGLTHGSGMTKEMRGLWTMSIPITSEYNNAMQEFSGLNYTTI
;
A
#
# COMPACT_ATOMS: atom_id res chain seq x y z
N MET A 1 12.17 -10.53 -11.74
CA MET A 1 10.90 -10.62 -12.50
C MET A 1 10.14 -9.29 -12.49
N HIS A 2 9.82 -8.68 -11.34
CA HIS A 2 9.02 -7.44 -11.30
C HIS A 2 9.68 -6.21 -11.96
N LEU A 3 10.99 -5.96 -11.76
CA LEU A 3 11.66 -4.81 -12.40
C LEU A 3 11.70 -4.88 -13.93
N HIS A 4 11.84 -6.08 -14.48
CA HIS A 4 11.83 -6.28 -15.92
C HIS A 4 10.44 -5.95 -16.50
N ALA A 5 9.37 -6.43 -15.85
CA ALA A 5 8.01 -6.08 -16.24
C ALA A 5 7.73 -4.57 -16.18
N VAL A 6 8.26 -3.85 -15.18
CA VAL A 6 8.11 -2.39 -15.10
C VAL A 6 8.89 -1.68 -16.21
N LEU A 7 10.10 -2.16 -16.54
CA LEU A 7 10.88 -1.65 -17.67
C LEU A 7 10.14 -1.81 -19.00
N ASP A 8 9.53 -2.97 -19.23
CA ASP A 8 8.76 -3.26 -20.44
C ASP A 8 7.48 -2.40 -20.55
N CYS A 9 6.95 -1.91 -19.42
CA CYS A 9 5.81 -1.01 -19.37
C CYS A 9 6.17 0.47 -19.63
N LEU A 10 7.44 0.88 -19.54
CA LEU A 10 7.83 2.28 -19.75
C LEU A 10 7.41 2.82 -21.14
N PRO A 11 7.62 2.10 -22.26
CA PRO A 11 7.15 2.53 -23.57
C PRO A 11 5.62 2.69 -23.62
N ILE A 12 4.89 1.83 -22.92
CA ILE A 12 3.43 1.88 -22.84
C ILE A 12 2.98 3.17 -22.12
N PHE A 13 3.59 3.48 -20.97
CA PHE A 13 3.27 4.71 -20.23
C PHE A 13 3.60 5.97 -21.02
N ALA A 14 4.72 5.95 -21.77
CA ALA A 14 5.11 7.05 -22.64
C ALA A 14 4.11 7.24 -23.81
N ALA A 15 3.74 6.15 -24.49
CA ALA A 15 2.79 6.17 -25.61
C ALA A 15 1.39 6.62 -25.16
N ALA A 16 0.93 6.17 -24.00
CA ALA A 16 -0.36 6.54 -23.43
C ALA A 16 -0.37 7.92 -22.75
N ARG A 17 0.75 8.67 -22.79
CA ARG A 17 0.93 9.99 -22.16
C ARG A 17 0.65 10.00 -20.65
N HIS A 18 0.85 8.86 -19.99
CA HIS A 18 0.74 8.70 -18.55
C HIS A 18 2.04 9.13 -17.85
N HIS A 19 2.37 10.41 -17.93
CA HIS A 19 3.64 10.97 -17.46
C HIS A 19 3.91 10.71 -15.96
N ASN A 20 2.88 10.69 -15.13
CA ASN A 20 3.02 10.41 -13.70
C ASN A 20 3.50 8.96 -13.48
N TYR A 21 2.88 8.00 -14.15
CA TYR A 21 3.29 6.59 -14.11
C TYR A 21 4.67 6.40 -14.74
N LEU A 22 4.98 7.08 -15.84
CA LEU A 22 6.29 7.02 -16.46
C LEU A 22 7.41 7.49 -15.49
N LYS A 23 7.21 8.66 -14.86
CA LYS A 23 8.17 9.21 -13.89
C LYS A 23 8.31 8.33 -12.67
N SER A 24 7.20 7.89 -12.07
CA SER A 24 7.23 7.06 -10.87
C SER A 24 7.83 5.69 -11.15
N ALA A 25 7.51 5.06 -12.28
CA ALA A 25 8.08 3.79 -12.70
C ALA A 25 9.60 3.87 -12.91
N TYR A 26 10.07 4.94 -13.56
CA TYR A 26 11.50 5.15 -13.76
C TYR A 26 12.24 5.32 -12.43
N PHE A 27 11.69 6.15 -11.54
CA PHE A 27 12.23 6.35 -10.19
C PHE A 27 12.23 5.05 -9.38
N TYR A 28 11.15 4.28 -9.47
CA TYR A 28 11.01 2.98 -8.82
C TYR A 28 12.11 2.01 -9.27
N VAL A 29 12.32 1.85 -10.59
CA VAL A 29 13.38 0.98 -11.12
C VAL A 29 14.74 1.40 -10.59
N GLN A 30 15.06 2.70 -10.65
CA GLN A 30 16.32 3.22 -10.13
C GLN A 30 16.52 2.94 -8.64
N LYS A 31 15.48 3.11 -7.82
CA LYS A 31 15.54 2.84 -6.38
C LYS A 31 15.69 1.36 -6.08
N MET A 32 14.95 0.52 -6.77
CA MET A 32 14.97 -0.93 -6.57
C MET A 32 16.27 -1.57 -7.04
N SER A 33 16.90 -1.05 -8.10
CA SER A 33 18.25 -1.47 -8.53
C SER A 33 19.33 -1.19 -7.49
N GLN A 34 19.11 -0.23 -6.59
CA GLN A 34 20.04 0.13 -5.53
C GLN A 34 19.61 -0.42 -4.15
N LEU A 35 18.52 -1.19 -4.09
CA LEU A 35 17.91 -1.63 -2.84
C LEU A 35 18.85 -2.57 -2.07
N GLU A 36 19.47 -3.52 -2.75
CA GLU A 36 20.38 -4.49 -2.15
C GLU A 36 21.56 -3.81 -1.43
N ALA A 37 22.14 -2.78 -2.05
CA ALA A 37 23.27 -2.04 -1.48
C ALA A 37 22.88 -1.08 -0.36
N ARG A 38 21.68 -0.50 -0.41
CA ARG A 38 21.24 0.51 0.58
C ARG A 38 20.52 -0.08 1.79
N HIS A 39 19.71 -1.12 1.56
CA HIS A 39 18.83 -1.74 2.55
C HIS A 39 18.79 -3.26 2.32
N PRO A 40 19.86 -3.98 2.69
CA PRO A 40 19.97 -5.42 2.45
C PRO A 40 18.90 -6.23 3.19
N ASP A 41 18.42 -5.75 4.34
CA ASP A 41 17.35 -6.36 5.11
C ASP A 41 15.99 -6.28 4.39
N ALA A 42 15.70 -5.14 3.77
CA ALA A 42 14.51 -4.94 2.95
C ALA A 42 14.59 -5.79 1.67
N TYR A 43 15.77 -5.89 1.07
CA TYR A 43 16.02 -6.73 -0.10
C TYR A 43 15.80 -8.22 0.22
N ASP A 44 16.29 -8.73 1.35
CA ASP A 44 16.04 -10.11 1.80
C ASP A 44 14.54 -10.39 1.96
N LYS A 45 13.83 -9.50 2.68
CA LYS A 45 12.38 -9.63 2.89
C LYS A 45 11.62 -9.61 1.56
N LEU A 46 12.02 -8.74 0.63
CA LEU A 46 11.39 -8.65 -0.68
C LEU A 46 11.64 -9.91 -1.52
N SER A 47 12.88 -10.42 -1.50
CA SER A 47 13.29 -11.65 -2.19
C SER A 47 12.59 -12.89 -1.65
N ARG A 48 12.29 -12.92 -0.35
CA ARG A 48 11.52 -13.97 0.32
C ARG A 48 10.00 -13.84 0.12
N GLY A 49 9.54 -12.79 -0.57
CA GLY A 49 8.13 -12.63 -0.94
C GLY A 49 7.25 -11.97 0.12
N PHE A 50 7.81 -11.36 1.18
CA PHE A 50 7.01 -10.73 2.26
C PHE A 50 6.24 -9.47 1.82
N HIS A 51 6.38 -9.04 0.57
CA HIS A 51 5.64 -7.93 -0.01
C HIS A 51 4.29 -8.34 -0.63
N VAL A 52 4.00 -9.65 -0.67
CA VAL A 52 2.77 -10.20 -1.25
C VAL A 52 1.95 -10.91 -0.18
N ILE A 53 0.71 -10.46 0.01
CA ILE A 53 -0.29 -11.10 0.87
C ILE A 53 -1.20 -11.93 -0.02
N ARG A 54 -1.45 -13.18 0.39
CA ARG A 54 -2.35 -14.08 -0.34
C ARG A 54 -3.66 -14.25 0.44
N CYS A 55 -4.73 -13.67 -0.07
CA CYS A 55 -6.04 -13.71 0.58
C CYS A 55 -6.91 -14.92 0.15
N SER A 56 -6.52 -15.66 -0.89
CA SER A 56 -7.25 -16.84 -1.35
C SER A 56 -6.32 -17.93 -1.89
N ASN A 57 -6.83 -19.16 -2.03
CA ASN A 57 -6.06 -20.27 -2.55
C ASN A 57 -5.88 -20.27 -4.08
N GLN A 58 -6.40 -19.26 -4.78
CA GLN A 58 -6.37 -19.18 -6.23
C GLN A 58 -4.99 -18.80 -6.77
N CYS A 59 -4.73 -19.16 -8.04
CA CYS A 59 -3.57 -18.68 -8.77
C CYS A 59 -3.63 -17.14 -8.91
N TRP A 60 -2.48 -16.47 -8.82
CA TRP A 60 -2.38 -15.01 -8.93
C TRP A 60 -3.15 -14.21 -7.86
N ALA A 61 -3.55 -14.86 -6.77
CA ALA A 61 -4.22 -14.20 -5.64
C ALA A 61 -3.29 -13.38 -4.73
N GLY A 62 -2.07 -13.09 -5.20
CA GLY A 62 -1.08 -12.31 -4.47
C GLY A 62 -1.33 -10.82 -4.67
N LEU A 63 -1.63 -10.11 -3.59
CA LEU A 63 -1.83 -8.66 -3.59
C LEU A 63 -0.74 -7.99 -2.76
N SER A 64 -0.36 -6.75 -3.10
CA SER A 64 0.51 -5.97 -2.21
C SER A 64 -0.23 -5.60 -0.93
N SER A 65 0.51 -5.36 0.16
CA SER A 65 -0.06 -4.91 1.42
C SER A 65 -0.95 -3.68 1.27
N ASP A 66 -0.50 -2.70 0.48
CA ASP A 66 -1.23 -1.45 0.26
C ASP A 66 -2.53 -1.70 -0.50
N LEU A 67 -2.51 -2.55 -1.52
CA LEU A 67 -3.73 -2.95 -2.26
C LEU A 67 -4.72 -3.68 -1.37
N VAL A 68 -4.25 -4.56 -0.48
CA VAL A 68 -5.13 -5.23 0.49
C VAL A 68 -5.78 -4.20 1.41
N ILE A 69 -5.02 -3.25 1.95
CA ILE A 69 -5.56 -2.17 2.79
C ILE A 69 -6.56 -1.33 1.98
N GLU A 70 -6.20 -0.88 0.79
CA GLU A 70 -7.09 -0.06 -0.04
C GLU A 70 -8.37 -0.77 -0.44
N GLN A 71 -8.34 -2.07 -0.72
CA GLN A 71 -9.52 -2.80 -1.18
C GLN A 71 -10.40 -3.32 -0.05
N THR A 72 -9.83 -3.58 1.13
CA THR A 72 -10.59 -4.10 2.28
C THR A 72 -10.95 -3.01 3.28
N LEU A 73 -10.03 -2.10 3.57
CA LEU A 73 -10.19 -1.07 4.61
C LEU A 73 -10.89 0.18 4.06
N MET A 74 -10.39 0.79 2.97
CA MET A 74 -10.93 2.07 2.49
C MET A 74 -12.44 2.02 2.17
N PRO A 75 -13.02 0.96 1.60
CA PRO A 75 -14.46 0.92 1.33
C PRO A 75 -15.29 0.84 2.61
N SER A 76 -14.79 0.17 3.65
CA SER A 76 -15.45 0.12 4.96
C SER A 76 -15.46 1.48 5.68
N LEU A 77 -14.45 2.32 5.42
CA LEU A 77 -14.36 3.70 5.92
C LEU A 77 -15.17 4.69 5.09
N ARG A 78 -15.31 4.44 3.78
CA ARG A 78 -16.03 5.32 2.84
C ARG A 78 -17.54 5.06 2.76
N SER A 79 -18.00 3.88 3.17
CA SER A 79 -19.43 3.54 3.27
C SER A 79 -20.17 4.52 4.19
N SER A 80 -21.36 5.00 3.79
CA SER A 80 -22.13 6.01 4.56
C SER A 80 -22.71 5.51 5.90
N GLY A 81 -22.28 4.34 6.37
CA GLY A 81 -22.55 3.80 7.70
C GLY A 81 -21.28 3.47 8.51
N GLY A 82 -20.07 3.73 7.99
CA GLY A 82 -18.80 3.45 8.65
C GLY A 82 -18.54 1.98 8.97
N LEU A 83 -17.53 1.72 9.82
CA LEU A 83 -17.07 0.40 10.28
C LEU A 83 -18.19 -0.48 10.89
N THR A 84 -19.34 0.12 11.21
CA THR A 84 -20.48 -0.50 11.89
C THR A 84 -21.56 -1.02 10.93
N HIS A 85 -21.59 -0.59 9.66
CA HIS A 85 -22.60 -1.04 8.69
C HIS A 85 -21.99 -1.29 7.29
N GLY A 86 -21.67 -2.56 6.99
CA GLY A 86 -21.16 -2.98 5.68
C GLY A 86 -20.74 -4.44 5.59
N SER A 87 -21.11 -5.08 4.49
CA SER A 87 -20.68 -6.43 4.06
C SER A 87 -19.22 -6.40 3.61
N GLY A 88 -18.36 -7.25 4.18
CA GLY A 88 -16.97 -7.40 3.73
C GLY A 88 -15.92 -7.70 4.80
N MET A 89 -16.26 -7.56 6.09
CA MET A 89 -15.30 -7.74 7.18
C MET A 89 -15.85 -8.63 8.29
N THR A 90 -15.04 -9.58 8.79
CA THR A 90 -15.45 -10.43 9.92
C THR A 90 -15.44 -9.62 11.23
N LYS A 91 -16.07 -10.14 12.28
CA LYS A 91 -16.14 -9.45 13.58
C LYS A 91 -14.75 -9.27 14.21
N GLU A 92 -13.87 -10.24 13.99
CA GLU A 92 -12.50 -10.27 14.48
C GLU A 92 -11.66 -9.20 13.78
N MET A 93 -11.79 -9.10 12.45
CA MET A 93 -11.14 -8.04 11.66
C MET A 93 -11.63 -6.67 12.13
N ARG A 94 -12.95 -6.47 12.32
CA ARG A 94 -13.50 -5.23 12.90
C ARG A 94 -12.89 -4.91 14.26
N GLY A 95 -12.79 -5.88 15.16
CA GLY A 95 -12.20 -5.68 16.48
C GLY A 95 -10.74 -5.23 16.41
N LEU A 96 -9.93 -5.92 15.59
CA LEU A 96 -8.53 -5.58 15.40
C LEU A 96 -8.36 -4.15 14.85
N TRP A 97 -9.21 -3.74 13.91
CA TRP A 97 -9.19 -2.39 13.34
C TRP A 97 -9.68 -1.31 14.30
N THR A 98 -10.76 -1.55 15.05
CA THR A 98 -11.21 -0.60 16.09
C THR A 98 -10.11 -0.33 17.11
N MET A 99 -9.34 -1.36 17.46
CA MET A 99 -8.23 -1.24 18.40
C MET A 99 -6.98 -0.59 17.80
N SER A 100 -6.75 -0.70 16.49
CA SER A 100 -5.59 -0.08 15.83
C SER A 100 -5.79 1.41 15.54
N ILE A 101 -7.01 1.86 15.29
CA ILE A 101 -7.35 3.26 14.99
C ILE A 101 -6.79 4.27 16.00
N PRO A 102 -6.97 4.12 17.33
CA PRO A 102 -6.42 5.06 18.31
C PRO A 102 -4.88 5.11 18.24
N ILE A 103 -4.23 3.96 18.08
CA ILE A 103 -2.77 3.86 17.95
C ILE A 103 -2.29 4.62 16.70
N THR A 104 -2.93 4.39 15.55
CA THR A 104 -2.57 5.10 14.31
C THR A 104 -2.89 6.59 14.36
N SER A 105 -3.93 6.99 15.11
CA SER A 105 -4.29 8.39 15.34
C SER A 105 -3.22 9.11 16.16
N GLU A 106 -2.70 8.48 17.22
CA GLU A 106 -1.60 9.03 18.02
C GLU A 106 -0.34 9.28 17.19
N TYR A 107 0.08 8.31 16.37
CA TYR A 107 1.21 8.50 15.46
C TYR A 107 0.94 9.60 14.43
N ASN A 108 -0.27 9.67 13.87
CA ASN A 108 -0.64 10.70 12.91
C ASN A 108 -0.62 12.10 13.56
N ASN A 109 -1.13 12.25 14.78
CA ASN A 109 -1.09 13.50 15.53
C ASN A 109 0.35 13.92 15.86
N ALA A 110 1.19 12.99 16.29
CA ALA A 110 2.60 13.25 16.54
C ALA A 110 3.35 13.67 15.26
N MET A 111 3.03 13.07 14.11
CA MET A 111 3.60 13.45 12.81
C MET A 111 3.10 14.83 12.36
N GLN A 112 1.84 15.17 12.60
CA GLN A 112 1.28 16.49 12.32
C GLN A 112 1.91 17.57 13.20
N GLU A 113 2.10 17.30 14.49
CA GLU A 113 2.81 18.19 15.41
C GLU A 113 4.27 18.39 14.99
N PHE A 114 4.96 17.30 14.64
CA PHE A 114 6.35 17.34 14.17
C PHE A 114 6.50 18.13 12.86
N SER A 115 5.55 18.00 11.93
CA SER A 115 5.58 18.68 10.63
C SER A 115 4.97 20.09 10.64
N GLY A 116 4.29 20.47 11.72
CA GLY A 116 3.54 21.73 11.82
C GLY A 116 2.33 21.82 10.90
N LEU A 117 1.88 20.69 10.33
CA LEU A 117 0.77 20.62 9.39
C LEU A 117 -0.44 20.00 10.09
N ASN A 118 -1.41 20.82 10.48
CA ASN A 118 -2.67 20.33 11.03
C ASN A 118 -3.67 20.06 9.89
N TYR A 119 -4.01 18.80 9.71
CA TYR A 119 -5.07 18.38 8.79
C TYR A 119 -6.32 18.08 9.61
N THR A 120 -7.26 19.02 9.64
CA THR A 120 -8.57 18.81 10.25
C THR A 120 -9.41 17.91 9.33
N THR A 121 -9.76 16.72 9.81
CA THR A 121 -10.85 15.93 9.21
C THR A 121 -12.17 16.65 9.49
N ILE A 122 -12.85 17.09 8.43
CA ILE A 122 -14.22 17.63 8.45
C ILE A 122 -15.20 16.46 8.58
#